data_AF-A0A3P1Z999-F1
#
_entry.id   AF-A0A3P1Z999-F1
#
_cell.length_a   1.000
_cell.length_b   1.000
_cell.length_c   1.000
_cell.angle_alpha   90.00
_cell.angle_beta   90.00
_cell.angle_gamma   90.00
#
_symmetry.space_group_name_H-M   'P 1'
#
loop_
_entity.id
_entity.type
_entity.pdbx_description
1 polymer ?
#
loop_
_entity_poly.entity_id
_entity_poly.type
_entity_poly.pdbx_seq_one_letter_code
_entity_poly.pdbx_strand_id
1 'polypeptide(L)'
;MEIIVSCLMLVVSLSFVFKLTLARPLVGAVTVLLAVLFTGLAWPWAAEQSKTQISAWLSDASLMTDLSVILSFDVATLLLFCRLSVAHKARSPRARRLRQVLECYPGLLIFPVLFSLLVTLIFSLPGMDFALTAWGLAATLGVAIPGAAWLFVRLLPERELRLEVLFILNVMTALLGIVGTVNGRTAVEAESSVNHMALAGVVALTLLFALIGYVHWRILNRKNKRFTPRH
;
A
#
# COMPACT_ATOMS: atom_id res chain seq x y z
N MET A 1 5.26 -15.44 -13.77
CA MET A 1 5.37 -14.09 -13.17
C MET A 1 4.10 -13.27 -13.35
N GLU A 2 3.51 -13.19 -14.55
CA GLU A 2 2.29 -12.39 -14.80
C GLU A 2 1.08 -12.71 -13.90
N ILE A 3 0.86 -13.99 -13.59
CA ILE A 3 -0.23 -14.42 -12.68
C ILE A 3 -0.02 -13.86 -11.26
N ILE A 4 1.22 -13.90 -10.76
CA ILE A 4 1.55 -13.40 -9.41
C ILE A 4 1.31 -11.90 -9.34
N VAL A 5 1.76 -11.15 -10.36
CA VAL A 5 1.57 -9.70 -10.42
C VAL A 5 0.08 -9.36 -10.51
N SER A 6 -0.70 -10.07 -11.33
CA SER A 6 -2.15 -9.87 -11.45
C SER A 6 -2.87 -10.14 -10.13
N CYS A 7 -2.51 -11.23 -9.43
CA CYS A 7 -3.01 -11.51 -8.09
C CYS A 7 -2.65 -10.40 -7.09
N LEU A 8 -1.42 -9.89 -7.14
CA LEU A 8 -0.97 -8.80 -6.26
C LEU A 8 -1.76 -7.52 -6.52
N MET A 9 -1.95 -7.14 -7.79
CA MET A 9 -2.78 -5.98 -8.16
C MET A 9 -4.22 -6.12 -7.67
N LEU A 10 -4.80 -7.32 -7.77
CA LEU A 10 -6.15 -7.60 -7.27
C LEU A 10 -6.22 -7.49 -5.74
N VAL A 11 -5.29 -8.11 -5.01
CA VAL A 11 -5.27 -8.06 -3.54
C VAL A 11 -5.03 -6.63 -3.04
N VAL A 12 -4.16 -5.84 -3.68
CA VAL A 12 -3.95 -4.42 -3.36
C VAL A 12 -5.22 -3.61 -3.60
N SER A 13 -5.92 -3.85 -4.71
CA SER A 13 -7.20 -3.20 -5.02
C SER A 13 -8.25 -3.51 -3.95
N LEU A 14 -8.36 -4.78 -3.54
CA LEU A 14 -9.25 -5.19 -2.45
C LEU A 14 -8.87 -4.52 -1.13
N SER A 15 -7.59 -4.54 -0.76
CA SER A 15 -7.09 -3.85 0.45
C SER A 15 -7.46 -2.38 0.48
N PHE A 16 -7.33 -1.69 -0.66
CA PHE A 16 -7.72 -0.28 -0.78
C PHE A 16 -9.22 -0.07 -0.57
N VAL A 17 -10.09 -0.89 -1.18
CA VAL A 17 -11.54 -0.81 -0.98
C VAL A 17 -11.93 -1.12 0.47
N PHE A 18 -11.35 -2.16 1.07
CA PHE A 18 -11.59 -2.48 2.48
C PHE A 18 -11.16 -1.34 3.40
N LYS A 19 -10.03 -0.69 3.12
CA LYS A 19 -9.59 0.48 3.87
C LYS A 19 -10.57 1.65 3.76
N LEU A 20 -11.13 1.90 2.58
CA LEU A 20 -12.16 2.93 2.38
C LEU A 20 -13.39 2.69 3.27
N THR A 21 -13.80 1.43 3.50
CA THR A 21 -14.93 1.13 4.39
C THR A 21 -14.65 1.48 5.87
N LEU A 22 -13.38 1.52 6.27
CA LEU A 22 -12.92 1.79 7.64
C LEU A 22 -12.54 3.26 7.84
N ALA A 23 -12.32 4.00 6.75
CA ALA A 23 -11.95 5.40 6.77
C ALA A 23 -13.14 6.30 7.16
N ARG A 24 -12.83 7.51 7.62
CA ARG A 24 -13.86 8.55 7.80
C ARG A 24 -14.43 8.92 6.43
N PRO A 25 -15.72 9.25 6.32
CA PRO A 25 -16.36 9.53 5.03
C PRO A 25 -15.67 10.65 4.25
N LEU A 26 -15.22 11.71 4.94
CA LEU A 26 -14.45 12.79 4.30
C LEU A 26 -13.10 12.33 3.76
N VAL A 27 -12.37 11.52 4.53
CA VAL A 27 -11.06 10.98 4.09
C VAL A 27 -11.27 10.02 2.92
N GLY A 28 -12.27 9.14 3.00
CA GLY A 28 -12.64 8.24 1.92
C GLY A 28 -13.07 8.97 0.64
N ALA A 29 -13.85 10.04 0.76
CA ALA A 29 -14.24 10.85 -0.40
C ALA A 29 -13.03 11.52 -1.06
N VAL A 30 -12.11 12.08 -0.25
CA VAL A 30 -10.87 12.70 -0.75
C VAL A 30 -9.97 11.66 -1.43
N THR A 31 -9.82 10.46 -0.85
CA THR A 31 -8.96 9.42 -1.46
C THR A 31 -9.55 8.87 -2.76
N VAL A 32 -10.88 8.71 -2.84
CA VAL A 32 -11.55 8.36 -4.11
C VAL A 32 -11.36 9.47 -5.14
N LEU A 33 -11.56 10.74 -4.75
CA LEU A 33 -11.34 11.87 -5.65
C LEU A 33 -9.90 11.90 -6.17
N LEU A 34 -8.91 11.70 -5.31
CA LEU A 34 -7.50 11.63 -5.70
C LEU A 34 -7.23 10.48 -6.67
N ALA A 35 -7.80 9.30 -6.44
CA ALA A 35 -7.65 8.15 -7.34
C ALA A 35 -8.28 8.40 -8.73
N VAL A 36 -9.47 9.02 -8.76
CA VAL A 36 -10.18 9.40 -9.98
C VAL A 36 -9.39 10.46 -10.75
N LEU A 37 -8.96 11.54 -10.07
CA LEU A 37 -8.17 12.61 -10.67
C LEU A 37 -6.83 12.09 -11.20
N PHE A 38 -6.14 11.23 -10.44
CA PHE A 38 -4.90 10.60 -10.90
C PHE A 38 -5.13 9.80 -12.18
N THR A 39 -6.17 8.97 -12.22
CA THR A 39 -6.48 8.17 -13.41
C THR A 39 -6.83 9.05 -14.62
N GLY A 40 -7.60 10.11 -14.41
CA GLY A 40 -7.99 11.04 -15.47
C GLY A 40 -6.85 11.92 -15.97
N LEU A 41 -5.85 12.26 -15.14
CA LEU A 41 -4.71 13.10 -15.50
C LEU A 41 -3.47 12.30 -15.96
N ALA A 42 -3.41 11.01 -15.65
CA ALA A 42 -2.26 10.17 -16.00
C ALA A 42 -2.19 9.77 -17.48
N TRP A 43 -3.18 10.15 -18.29
CA TRP A 43 -3.27 9.78 -19.70
C TRP A 43 -2.07 10.17 -20.58
N PRO A 44 -1.37 11.32 -20.40
CA PRO A 44 -0.23 11.67 -21.26
C PRO A 44 0.93 10.70 -21.02
N TRP A 45 1.21 10.40 -19.75
CA TRP A 45 2.24 9.44 -19.36
C TRP A 45 1.86 8.01 -19.75
N ALA A 46 0.58 7.65 -19.68
CA ALA A 46 0.11 6.34 -20.09
C ALA A 46 0.19 6.13 -21.62
N ALA A 47 0.01 7.19 -22.41
CA ALA A 47 0.11 7.15 -23.87
C ALA A 47 1.55 7.01 -24.37
N GLU A 48 2.52 7.54 -23.61
CA GLU A 48 3.95 7.40 -23.91
C GLU A 48 4.50 6.00 -23.58
N GLN A 49 3.83 5.27 -22.69
CA GLN A 49 4.25 3.95 -22.23
C GLN A 49 3.59 2.85 -23.04
N SER A 50 4.39 1.93 -23.62
CA SER A 50 3.86 0.74 -24.30
C SER A 50 3.61 -0.42 -23.33
N LYS A 51 2.60 -1.27 -23.62
CA LYS A 51 2.32 -2.50 -22.84
C LYS A 51 3.57 -3.38 -22.63
N THR A 52 4.45 -3.43 -23.64
CA THR A 52 5.69 -4.21 -23.61
C THR A 52 6.75 -3.61 -22.68
N GLN A 53 6.75 -2.29 -22.45
CA GLN A 53 7.65 -1.66 -21.50
C GLN A 53 7.28 -1.96 -20.05
N ILE A 54 5.98 -2.03 -19.71
CA ILE A 54 5.56 -2.41 -18.34
C ILE A 54 5.94 -3.87 -18.04
N SER A 55 5.73 -4.78 -19.00
CA SER A 55 6.18 -6.17 -18.83
C SER A 55 7.70 -6.27 -18.77
N ALA A 56 8.44 -5.44 -19.51
CA ALA A 56 9.90 -5.39 -19.43
C ALA A 56 10.39 -4.87 -18.06
N TRP A 57 9.75 -3.85 -17.51
CA TRP A 57 10.05 -3.31 -16.17
C TRP A 57 9.75 -4.33 -15.07
N LEU A 58 8.62 -5.04 -15.17
CA LEU A 58 8.27 -6.12 -14.25
C LEU A 58 9.15 -7.36 -14.40
N SER A 59 9.88 -7.50 -15.52
CA SER A 59 10.83 -8.59 -15.74
C SER A 59 12.24 -8.24 -15.25
N ASP A 60 12.51 -6.96 -14.96
CA ASP A 60 13.78 -6.50 -14.42
C ASP A 60 13.84 -6.74 -12.89
N ALA A 61 14.77 -7.59 -12.48
CA ALA A 61 14.96 -7.96 -11.08
C ALA A 61 15.35 -6.77 -10.19
N SER A 62 16.04 -5.76 -10.75
CA SER A 62 16.45 -4.57 -9.99
C SER A 62 15.23 -3.72 -9.62
N LEU A 63 14.37 -3.43 -10.61
CA LEU A 63 13.13 -2.67 -10.43
C LEU A 63 12.11 -3.39 -9.53
N MET A 64 12.02 -4.72 -9.63
CA MET A 64 11.17 -5.50 -8.71
C MET A 64 11.64 -5.41 -7.25
N THR A 65 12.95 -5.33 -7.02
CA THR A 65 13.51 -5.19 -5.68
C THR A 65 13.19 -3.81 -5.08
N ASP A 66 13.33 -2.74 -5.87
CA ASP A 66 12.97 -1.38 -5.43
C ASP A 66 11.46 -1.24 -5.16
N LEU A 67 10.63 -1.84 -6.01
CA LEU A 67 9.17 -1.90 -5.79
C LEU A 67 8.81 -2.69 -4.52
N SER A 68 9.60 -3.70 -4.16
CA SER A 68 9.39 -4.47 -2.93
C SER A 68 9.64 -3.65 -1.67
N VAL A 69 10.55 -2.69 -1.70
CA VAL A 69 10.75 -1.74 -0.58
C VAL A 69 9.48 -0.90 -0.38
N ILE A 70 8.93 -0.38 -1.47
CA ILE A 70 7.67 0.38 -1.45
C ILE A 70 6.52 -0.49 -0.93
N LEU A 71 6.42 -1.73 -1.41
CA LEU A 71 5.42 -2.69 -0.96
C LEU A 71 5.56 -3.01 0.53
N SER A 72 6.77 -3.21 1.01
CA SER A 72 7.05 -3.50 2.42
C SER A 72 6.63 -2.32 3.31
N PHE A 73 6.88 -1.09 2.86
CA PHE A 73 6.44 0.11 3.57
C PHE A 73 4.90 0.24 3.60
N ASP A 74 4.24 -0.04 2.48
CA ASP A 74 2.79 0.01 2.35
C ASP A 74 2.12 -1.01 3.30
N VAL A 75 2.57 -2.27 3.23
CA VAL A 75 2.14 -3.36 4.11
C VAL A 75 2.38 -3.02 5.58
N ALA A 76 3.58 -2.53 5.94
CA ALA A 76 3.90 -2.15 7.31
C ALA A 76 2.97 -1.06 7.85
N THR A 77 2.68 -0.04 7.03
CA THR A 77 1.78 1.06 7.38
C THR A 77 0.34 0.57 7.59
N LEU A 78 -0.13 -0.33 6.72
CA LEU A 78 -1.46 -0.91 6.81
C LEU A 78 -1.61 -1.86 8.02
N LEU A 79 -0.61 -2.68 8.31
CA LEU A 79 -0.59 -3.54 9.50
C LEU A 79 -0.56 -2.71 10.79
N LEU A 80 0.21 -1.61 10.81
CA LEU A 80 0.22 -0.68 11.93
C LEU A 80 -1.15 -0.02 12.14
N PHE A 81 -1.84 0.33 11.05
CA PHE A 81 -3.21 0.84 11.10
C PHE A 81 -4.18 -0.19 11.71
N CYS A 82 -4.14 -1.45 11.26
CA CYS A 82 -4.97 -2.52 11.82
C CYS A 82 -4.70 -2.69 13.33
N ARG A 83 -3.42 -2.76 13.73
CA ARG A 83 -3.02 -2.91 15.13
C ARG A 83 -3.54 -1.79 16.02
N LEU A 84 -3.44 -0.54 15.56
CA LEU A 84 -3.92 0.63 16.31
C LEU A 84 -5.46 0.72 16.34
N SER A 85 -6.14 0.19 15.32
CA SER A 85 -7.60 0.19 15.25
C SER A 85 -8.24 -0.90 16.12
N VAL A 86 -7.59 -2.05 16.25
CA VAL A 86 -7.98 -3.15 17.17
C VAL A 86 -7.73 -2.76 18.63
N ALA A 87 -6.72 -1.92 18.90
CA ALA A 87 -6.50 -1.36 20.24
C ALA A 87 -7.58 -0.32 20.58
N HIS A 88 -8.81 -0.78 20.87
CA HIS A 88 -10.01 0.03 21.17
C HIS A 88 -9.78 1.12 22.22
N LYS A 89 -8.79 0.94 23.12
CA LYS A 89 -8.29 1.96 24.03
C LYS A 89 -6.89 2.39 23.60
N ALA A 90 -6.80 3.28 22.60
CA ALA A 90 -5.60 4.10 22.40
C ALA A 90 -5.40 4.98 23.65
N ARG A 91 -4.74 4.43 24.67
CA ARG A 91 -4.62 5.00 26.03
C ARG A 91 -3.87 6.35 26.06
N SER A 92 -3.20 6.70 24.96
CA SER A 92 -2.44 7.94 24.82
C SER A 92 -2.95 8.81 23.66
N PRO A 93 -2.96 10.15 23.80
CA PRO A 93 -3.35 11.07 22.73
C PRO A 93 -2.44 10.98 21.50
N ARG A 94 -1.20 10.50 21.67
CA ARG A 94 -0.26 10.28 20.57
C ARG A 94 -0.70 9.12 19.67
N ALA A 95 -1.12 8.00 20.25
CA ALA A 95 -1.63 6.86 19.50
C ALA A 95 -2.90 7.20 18.70
N ARG A 96 -3.76 8.07 19.26
CA ARG A 96 -4.94 8.57 18.56
C ARG A 96 -4.59 9.43 17.33
N ARG A 97 -3.64 10.36 17.47
CA ARG A 97 -3.16 11.17 16.34
C ARG A 97 -2.49 10.31 15.27
N LEU A 98 -1.65 9.35 15.69
CA LEU A 98 -1.02 8.43 14.76
C LEU A 98 -2.06 7.64 13.96
N ARG A 99 -3.11 7.14 14.62
CA ARG A 99 -4.24 6.48 13.92
C ARG A 99 -4.88 7.39 12.87
N GLN A 100 -5.11 8.66 13.19
CA GLN A 100 -5.71 9.63 12.24
C GLN A 100 -4.80 9.89 11.04
N VAL A 101 -3.49 10.00 11.25
CA VAL A 101 -2.52 10.14 10.16
C VAL A 101 -2.53 8.90 9.26
N LEU A 102 -2.60 7.71 9.86
CA LEU A 102 -2.66 6.44 9.12
C LEU A 102 -4.02 6.22 8.42
N GLU A 103 -5.11 6.79 8.94
CA GLU A 103 -6.41 6.84 8.25
C GLU A 103 -6.31 7.65 6.95
N CYS A 104 -5.50 8.72 6.92
CA CYS A 104 -5.29 9.53 5.72
C CYS A 104 -4.40 8.87 4.67
N TYR A 105 -3.67 7.81 5.00
CA TYR A 105 -2.82 7.10 4.06
C TYR A 105 -3.66 6.04 3.33
N PRO A 106 -4.10 6.17 2.07
CA PRO A 106 -4.96 5.17 1.43
C PRO A 106 -4.23 3.87 1.06
N GLY A 107 -2.90 3.93 0.94
CA GLY A 107 -2.04 2.88 0.38
C GLY A 107 -1.38 3.39 -0.89
N LEU A 108 -0.05 3.36 -0.97
CA LEU A 108 0.69 3.95 -2.10
C LEU A 108 0.59 3.09 -3.36
N LEU A 109 0.43 1.77 -3.19
CA LEU A 109 0.39 0.81 -4.30
C LEU A 109 -0.89 0.89 -5.15
N ILE A 110 -1.93 1.61 -4.72
CA ILE A 110 -3.12 1.77 -5.55
C ILE A 110 -2.84 2.57 -6.83
N PHE A 111 -1.95 3.57 -6.77
CA PHE A 111 -1.62 4.41 -7.94
C PHE A 111 -0.97 3.63 -9.09
N PRO A 112 0.08 2.80 -8.87
CA PRO A 112 0.64 1.98 -9.95
C PRO A 112 -0.35 0.93 -10.46
N VAL A 113 -1.26 0.42 -9.63
CA VAL A 113 -2.34 -0.48 -10.07
C VAL A 113 -3.32 0.24 -11.00
N LEU A 114 -3.77 1.45 -10.63
CA LEU A 114 -4.65 2.27 -11.47
C LEU A 114 -3.97 2.67 -12.78
N PHE A 115 -2.68 2.99 -12.74
CA PHE A 115 -1.90 3.28 -13.94
C PHE A 115 -1.78 2.07 -14.86
N SER A 116 -1.50 0.88 -14.31
CA SER A 116 -1.47 -0.37 -15.07
C SER A 116 -2.82 -0.68 -15.73
N LEU A 117 -3.93 -0.45 -15.01
CA LEU A 117 -5.28 -0.61 -15.53
C LEU A 117 -5.54 0.38 -16.69
N LEU A 118 -5.14 1.64 -16.54
CA LEU A 118 -5.29 2.67 -17.57
C LEU A 118 -4.52 2.31 -18.85
N VAL A 119 -3.25 1.91 -18.73
CA VAL A 119 -2.45 1.45 -19.88
C VAL A 119 -3.09 0.22 -20.52
N THR A 120 -3.55 -0.73 -19.72
CA THR A 120 -4.23 -1.93 -20.24
C THR A 120 -5.44 -1.57 -21.09
N LEU A 121 -6.25 -0.62 -20.60
CA LEU A 121 -7.47 -0.15 -21.25
C LEU A 121 -7.18 0.62 -22.55
N ILE A 122 -6.24 1.57 -22.54
CA ILE A 122 -5.87 2.37 -23.71
C ILE A 122 -5.50 1.47 -24.90
N PHE A 123 -4.66 0.46 -24.67
CA PHE A 123 -4.25 -0.47 -25.72
C PHE A 123 -5.31 -1.54 -26.04
N SER A 124 -6.38 -1.67 -25.24
CA SER A 124 -7.49 -2.58 -25.56
C SER A 124 -8.54 -1.93 -26.49
N LEU A 125 -8.55 -0.59 -26.55
CA LEU A 125 -9.48 0.22 -27.34
C LEU A 125 -8.71 1.06 -28.38
N PRO A 126 -8.03 0.43 -29.36
CA PRO A 126 -7.33 1.18 -30.39
C PRO A 126 -8.32 2.00 -31.24
N GLY A 127 -8.01 3.28 -31.45
CA GLY A 127 -8.81 4.18 -32.28
C GLY A 127 -9.73 5.15 -31.52
N MET A 128 -9.82 5.05 -30.18
CA MET A 128 -10.47 6.05 -29.35
C MET A 128 -9.46 7.10 -28.84
N ASP A 129 -9.93 8.31 -28.57
CA ASP A 129 -9.12 9.33 -27.91
C ASP A 129 -8.67 8.85 -26.52
N PHE A 130 -7.37 9.01 -26.22
CA PHE A 130 -6.77 8.62 -24.96
C PHE A 130 -7.35 9.40 -23.79
N ALA A 131 -7.64 10.69 -23.98
CA ALA A 131 -8.26 11.51 -22.95
C ALA A 131 -9.67 11.00 -22.62
N LEU A 132 -10.49 10.72 -23.64
CA LEU A 132 -11.84 10.19 -23.45
C LEU A 132 -11.82 8.82 -22.75
N THR A 133 -10.87 7.95 -23.11
CA THR A 133 -10.70 6.64 -22.48
C THR A 133 -10.29 6.76 -21.01
N ALA A 134 -9.35 7.66 -20.70
CA ALA A 134 -8.88 7.88 -19.33
C ALA A 134 -9.95 8.49 -18.43
N TRP A 135 -10.67 9.51 -18.91
CA TRP A 135 -11.78 10.12 -18.17
C TRP A 135 -12.98 9.17 -18.04
N GLY A 136 -13.23 8.32 -19.04
CA GLY A 136 -14.21 7.23 -18.94
C GLY A 136 -13.85 6.21 -17.86
N LEU A 137 -12.59 5.80 -17.79
CA LEU A 137 -12.10 4.95 -16.70
C LEU A 137 -12.18 5.66 -15.35
N ALA A 138 -11.82 6.93 -15.28
CA ALA A 138 -11.92 7.72 -14.05
C ALA A 138 -13.38 7.82 -13.56
N ALA A 139 -14.33 8.07 -14.47
CA ALA A 139 -15.75 8.14 -14.15
C ALA A 139 -16.29 6.77 -13.67
N THR A 140 -15.93 5.68 -14.34
CA THR A 140 -16.32 4.32 -13.92
C THR A 140 -15.74 3.97 -12.56
N LEU A 141 -14.46 4.27 -12.29
CA LEU A 141 -13.84 4.08 -10.97
C LEU A 141 -14.49 4.94 -9.89
N GLY A 142 -14.89 6.17 -10.22
CA GLY A 142 -15.58 7.08 -9.30
C GLY A 142 -16.93 6.54 -8.80
N VAL A 143 -17.57 5.66 -9.56
CA VAL A 143 -18.79 4.95 -9.13
C VAL A 143 -18.48 3.57 -8.56
N ALA A 144 -17.58 2.82 -9.20
CA ALA A 144 -17.26 1.45 -8.83
C ALA A 144 -16.58 1.36 -7.46
N ILE A 145 -15.66 2.26 -7.13
CA ILE A 145 -14.93 2.22 -5.85
C ILE A 145 -15.89 2.47 -4.66
N PRO A 146 -16.69 3.56 -4.63
CA PRO A 146 -17.68 3.73 -3.57
C PRO A 146 -18.75 2.64 -3.57
N GLY A 147 -19.19 2.17 -4.74
CA GLY A 147 -20.15 1.08 -4.87
C GLY A 147 -19.64 -0.22 -4.26
N ALA A 148 -18.38 -0.58 -4.52
CA ALA A 148 -17.72 -1.73 -3.93
C ALA A 148 -17.55 -1.58 -2.42
N ALA A 149 -17.16 -0.39 -1.95
CA ALA A 149 -17.07 -0.12 -0.52
C ALA A 149 -18.43 -0.27 0.18
N TRP A 150 -19.51 0.24 -0.44
CA TRP A 150 -20.88 0.08 0.07
C TRP A 150 -21.32 -1.39 0.07
N LEU A 151 -21.00 -2.14 -0.98
CA LEU A 151 -21.28 -3.57 -1.08
C LEU A 151 -20.59 -4.35 0.05
N PHE A 152 -19.32 -4.07 0.35
CA PHE A 152 -18.60 -4.74 1.44
C PHE A 152 -19.12 -4.35 2.82
N VAL A 153 -19.57 -3.11 3.03
CA VAL A 153 -20.25 -2.72 4.28
C VAL A 153 -21.55 -3.51 4.47
N ARG A 154 -22.26 -3.83 3.38
CA ARG A 154 -23.48 -4.62 3.43
C ARG A 154 -23.22 -6.11 3.64
N LEU A 155 -22.14 -6.65 3.05
CA LEU A 155 -21.74 -8.05 3.18
C LEU A 155 -21.13 -8.35 4.56
N LEU A 156 -20.34 -7.41 5.09
CA LEU A 156 -19.58 -7.53 6.34
C LEU A 156 -19.87 -6.30 7.23
N PRO A 157 -21.04 -6.27 7.92
CA PRO A 157 -21.44 -5.11 8.71
C PRO A 157 -20.50 -4.87 9.91
N GLU A 158 -19.96 -5.95 10.47
CA GLU A 158 -19.08 -5.91 11.62
C GLU A 158 -17.74 -5.23 11.30
N ARG A 159 -17.40 -4.22 12.10
CA ARG A 159 -16.16 -3.44 11.91
C ARG A 159 -14.91 -4.25 12.25
N GLU A 160 -15.01 -5.15 13.21
CA GLU A 160 -13.90 -6.03 13.64
C GLU A 160 -13.55 -7.00 12.52
N LEU A 161 -14.54 -7.66 11.93
CA LEU A 161 -14.37 -8.54 10.78
C LEU A 161 -13.72 -7.84 9.57
N ARG A 162 -14.12 -6.60 9.28
CA ARG A 162 -13.49 -5.80 8.20
C ARG A 162 -12.00 -5.49 8.49
N LEU A 163 -11.63 -5.27 9.76
CA LEU A 163 -10.23 -5.08 10.14
C LEU A 163 -9.43 -6.38 10.02
N GLU A 164 -10.03 -7.52 10.38
CA GLU A 164 -9.41 -8.85 10.22
C GLU A 164 -9.19 -9.19 8.75
N VAL A 165 -10.19 -8.97 7.89
CA VAL A 165 -10.05 -9.17 6.44
C VAL A 165 -8.95 -8.25 5.88
N LEU A 166 -8.91 -6.97 6.27
CA LEU A 166 -7.84 -6.06 5.85
C LEU A 166 -6.46 -6.52 6.34
N PHE A 167 -6.38 -7.09 7.55
CA PHE A 167 -5.14 -7.67 8.07
C PHE A 167 -4.70 -8.87 7.23
N ILE A 168 -5.60 -9.81 6.95
CA ILE A 168 -5.32 -11.01 6.15
C ILE A 168 -4.89 -10.61 4.74
N LEU A 169 -5.60 -9.68 4.09
CA LEU A 169 -5.24 -9.19 2.75
C LEU A 169 -3.83 -8.58 2.72
N ASN A 170 -3.44 -7.82 3.74
CA ASN A 170 -2.09 -7.27 3.81
C ASN A 170 -1.01 -8.32 4.03
N VAL A 171 -1.30 -9.35 4.84
CA VAL A 171 -0.40 -10.51 4.97
C VAL A 171 -0.28 -11.23 3.63
N MET A 172 -1.38 -11.40 2.90
CA MET A 172 -1.33 -11.97 1.54
C MET A 172 -0.52 -11.11 0.58
N THR A 173 -0.67 -9.78 0.59
CA THR A 173 0.16 -8.87 -0.20
C THR A 173 1.64 -9.02 0.15
N ALA A 174 1.99 -9.17 1.42
CA ALA A 174 3.36 -9.40 1.85
C ALA A 174 3.92 -10.72 1.29
N LEU A 175 3.14 -11.81 1.40
CA LEU A 175 3.53 -13.12 0.88
C LEU A 175 3.68 -13.10 -0.64
N LEU A 176 2.72 -12.50 -1.37
CA LEU A 176 2.80 -12.34 -2.83
C LEU A 176 3.97 -11.44 -3.23
N GLY A 177 4.29 -10.40 -2.44
CA GLY A 177 5.45 -9.55 -2.65
C GLY A 177 6.76 -10.33 -2.53
N ILE A 178 6.88 -11.16 -1.48
CA ILE A 178 8.02 -12.06 -1.32
C ILE A 178 8.12 -12.98 -2.54
N VAL A 179 7.06 -13.76 -2.83
CA VAL A 179 7.04 -14.70 -3.97
C VAL A 179 7.35 -14.01 -5.31
N GLY A 180 6.84 -12.78 -5.51
CA GLY A 180 7.12 -11.98 -6.69
C GLY A 180 8.57 -11.52 -6.80
N THR A 181 9.23 -11.21 -5.68
CA THR A 181 10.67 -10.86 -5.66
C THR A 181 11.59 -12.07 -5.79
N VAL A 182 11.15 -13.26 -5.35
CA VAL A 182 11.92 -14.50 -5.53
C VAL A 182 11.72 -15.02 -6.97
N ASN A 183 12.13 -14.23 -7.95
CA ASN A 183 12.03 -14.54 -9.37
C ASN A 183 13.09 -15.58 -9.77
N GLY A 184 12.94 -16.83 -9.32
CA GLY A 184 13.73 -17.98 -9.78
C GLY A 184 15.22 -18.01 -9.39
N ARG A 185 15.74 -17.01 -8.69
CA ARG A 185 17.12 -17.01 -8.14
C ARG A 185 17.18 -17.70 -6.77
N THR A 186 16.86 -19.00 -6.75
CA THR A 186 17.27 -19.90 -5.66
C THR A 186 18.70 -20.41 -5.84
N ALA A 187 19.40 -19.97 -6.89
CA ALA A 187 20.85 -20.04 -6.97
C ALA A 187 21.42 -18.70 -6.50
N VAL A 188 21.97 -18.70 -5.30
CA VAL A 188 22.92 -17.69 -4.84
C VAL A 188 24.08 -17.75 -5.83
N GLU A 189 24.08 -16.90 -6.85
CA GLU A 189 25.35 -16.52 -7.46
C GLU A 189 26.11 -15.75 -6.39
N ALA A 190 27.17 -16.37 -5.89
CA ALA A 190 28.08 -15.73 -4.97
C ALA A 190 28.75 -14.56 -5.71
N GLU A 191 28.14 -13.37 -5.65
CA GLU A 191 28.87 -12.14 -5.94
C GLU A 191 29.98 -12.03 -4.90
N SER A 192 31.22 -12.17 -5.36
CA SER A 192 32.45 -12.14 -4.56
C SER A 192 32.81 -10.73 -4.05
N SER A 193 31.94 -9.74 -4.24
CA SER A 193 32.12 -8.38 -3.74
C SER A 193 30.94 -7.97 -2.87
N VAL A 194 31.13 -8.00 -1.55
CA VAL A 194 30.18 -7.40 -0.61
C VAL A 194 30.10 -5.91 -0.91
N ASN A 195 28.93 -5.44 -1.36
CA ASN A 195 28.71 -4.01 -1.52
C ASN A 195 28.63 -3.34 -0.13
N HIS A 196 29.76 -2.85 0.35
CA HIS A 196 29.91 -2.21 1.64
C HIS A 196 29.00 -0.97 1.80
N MET A 197 28.62 -0.32 0.69
CA MET A 197 27.68 0.81 0.72
C MET A 197 26.26 0.35 1.02
N ALA A 198 25.80 -0.74 0.40
CA ALA A 198 24.50 -1.33 0.69
C ALA A 198 24.44 -1.88 2.13
N LEU A 199 25.50 -2.54 2.59
CA LEU A 199 25.63 -3.01 3.97
C LEU A 199 25.54 -1.85 4.97
N ALA A 200 26.28 -0.76 4.72
CA ALA A 200 26.24 0.43 5.56
C ALA A 200 24.84 1.06 5.58
N GLY A 201 24.15 1.09 4.44
CA GLY A 201 22.77 1.54 4.34
C GLY A 201 21.82 0.76 5.24
N VAL A 202 21.86 -0.57 5.19
CA VAL A 202 20.99 -1.45 6.02
C VAL A 202 21.32 -1.29 7.51
N VAL A 203 22.59 -1.23 7.88
CA VAL A 203 23.03 -1.02 9.26
C VAL A 203 22.55 0.34 9.77
N ALA A 204 22.74 1.41 8.99
CA ALA A 204 22.31 2.75 9.36
C ALA A 204 20.78 2.82 9.54
N LEU A 205 20.02 2.23 8.62
CA LEU A 205 18.56 2.18 8.70
C LEU A 205 18.09 1.43 9.95
N THR A 206 18.71 0.29 10.24
CA THR A 206 18.38 -0.54 11.41
C THR A 206 18.67 0.20 12.72
N LEU A 207 19.82 0.88 12.80
CA LEU A 207 20.18 1.70 13.96
C LEU A 207 19.24 2.89 14.14
N LEU A 208 18.80 3.52 13.06
CA LEU A 208 17.81 4.60 13.08
C LEU A 208 16.48 4.13 13.67
N PHE A 209 15.93 3.02 13.16
CA PHE A 209 14.69 2.46 13.69
C PHE A 209 14.84 1.99 15.15
N ALA A 210 15.97 1.40 15.50
CA ALA A 210 16.28 1.00 16.88
C ALA A 210 16.37 2.21 17.81
N LEU A 211 17.00 3.31 17.39
CA LEU A 211 17.07 4.56 18.14
C LEU A 211 15.70 5.20 18.31
N ILE A 212 14.89 5.25 17.25
CA ILE A 212 13.51 5.76 17.33
C ILE A 212 12.70 4.92 18.31
N GLY A 213 12.81 3.58 18.24
CA GLY A 213 12.18 2.66 19.18
C GLY A 213 12.64 2.87 20.62
N TYR A 214 13.95 2.98 20.85
CA TYR A 214 14.55 3.20 22.16
C TYR A 214 14.15 4.54 22.77
N VAL A 215 14.19 5.63 21.99
CA VAL A 215 13.75 6.96 22.41
C VAL A 215 12.26 6.94 22.74
N HIS A 216 11.44 6.28 21.91
CA HIS A 216 10.01 6.11 22.18
C HIS A 216 9.77 5.39 23.50
N TRP A 217 10.44 4.24 23.72
CA TRP A 217 10.35 3.47 24.96
C TRP A 217 10.81 4.28 26.17
N ARG A 218 11.93 5.00 26.07
CA ARG A 218 12.47 5.84 27.16
C ARG A 218 11.52 6.98 27.53
N ILE A 219 10.87 7.61 26.55
CA ILE A 219 9.86 8.65 26.79
C ILE A 219 8.61 8.05 27.46
N LEU A 220 8.19 6.85 27.05
CA LEU A 220 7.04 6.17 27.65
C LEU A 220 7.32 5.76 29.11
N ASN A 221 8.50 5.21 29.38
CA ASN A 221 8.93 4.83 30.72
C ASN A 221 9.12 6.01 31.67
N ARG A 222 9.60 7.17 31.17
CA ARG A 222 9.67 8.40 31.98
C ARG A 222 8.29 8.93 32.38
N LYS A 223 7.26 8.72 31.55
CA LYS A 223 5.88 9.10 31.89
C LYS A 223 5.26 8.15 32.91
N ASN A 224 5.53 6.85 32.82
CA ASN A 224 4.97 5.86 33.76
C ASN A 224 5.53 6.03 35.19
N LYS A 225 6.80 6.44 35.34
CA LYS A 225 7.42 6.73 36.65
C LYS A 225 6.92 8.02 37.35
N ARG A 226 6.17 8.89 36.66
CA ARG A 226 5.58 10.10 37.26
C ARG A 226 4.19 9.88 37.87
N PHE A 227 3.58 8.71 37.67
CA PHE A 227 2.21 8.40 38.13
C PHE A 227 2.15 7.33 39.24
N THR A 228 3.28 6.85 39.75
CA THR A 228 3.33 6.07 40.98
C THR A 228 3.57 7.02 42.16
N PRO A 229 2.55 7.35 42.99
CA PRO A 229 2.84 7.94 44.29
C PRO A 229 3.70 6.93 45.07
N ARG A 230 4.82 7.41 45.63
CA ARG A 230 5.57 6.65 46.61
C ARG A 230 4.63 6.43 47.80
N HIS A 231 4.20 5.19 47.99
CA HIS A 231 3.78 4.69 49.30
C HIS A 231 4.99 4.02 49.92
#